data_AF-A0ABD0LTE9-F1
#
_entry.id   AF-A0ABD0LTE9-F1
#
_cell.length_a   1.000
_cell.length_b   1.000
_cell.length_c   1.000
_cell.angle_alpha   90.00
_cell.angle_beta   90.00
_cell.angle_gamma   90.00
#
_symmetry.space_group_name_H-M   'P 1'
#
loop_
_entity.id
_entity.type
_entity.pdbx_description
1 polymer ?
#
loop_
_entity_poly.entity_id
_entity_poly.type
_entity_poly.pdbx_seq_one_letter_code
_entity_poly.pdbx_strand_id
1 'polypeptide(L)'
;MATRNELFPTSLFKFDNLEPRVQTHLKNVYSTLGVGMLAAAAGGYVHLFTNIMQAGFLTTIAALGLLIWLGTTRHSKENLSTRVAIFTGFTFCSGVSLGPLLDLAIMIEPSIIPTALLGTAVIFICFSLAALLNNQRSFLYMGGFLMSALSWLLILSLGNIFFGSRLLFDINLYVGLFIFCAFVLYDTQLIVEKRRQGDDDYIWHSVDLFLDFINIFRRLLIILSKKLTTSEGDMKIRNAFTSDGYLSSAESLASTKRLGTRSRIQNSLSTNLQMAKTKQA
;
A
#
# COMPACT_ATOMS: atom_id res chain seq x y z
N MET A 1 45.81 3.40 14.29
CA MET A 1 44.96 2.24 13.94
C MET A 1 43.52 2.74 13.99
N ALA A 2 43.01 3.23 12.84
CA ALA A 2 41.78 4.01 12.79
C ALA A 2 40.53 3.11 12.81
N THR A 3 39.55 3.56 13.60
CA THR A 3 38.18 3.08 13.78
C THR A 3 37.50 2.67 12.48
N ARG A 4 37.11 1.40 12.36
CA ARG A 4 36.16 0.97 11.33
C ARG A 4 34.82 1.64 11.62
N ASN A 5 34.27 2.28 10.60
CA ASN A 5 32.91 2.78 10.54
C ASN A 5 31.92 1.60 10.70
N GLU A 6 31.59 1.23 11.92
CA GLU A 6 30.40 0.42 12.22
C GLU A 6 29.19 1.35 12.12
N LEU A 7 28.76 1.65 10.88
CA LEU A 7 27.58 2.48 10.59
C LEU A 7 26.30 1.91 11.23
N PHE A 8 26.32 0.64 11.63
CA PHE A 8 25.28 -0.02 12.41
C PHE A 8 25.94 -0.83 13.53
N PRO A 9 25.76 -0.47 14.82
CA PRO A 9 26.29 -1.26 15.90
C PRO A 9 25.62 -2.64 15.90
N THR A 10 26.40 -3.71 15.80
CA THR A 10 25.89 -5.10 15.81
C THR A 10 25.10 -5.46 17.08
N SER A 11 25.18 -4.65 18.13
CA SER A 11 24.35 -4.75 19.34
C SER A 11 22.88 -4.38 19.12
N LEU A 12 22.53 -3.63 18.08
CA LEU A 12 21.15 -3.20 17.81
C LEU A 12 20.23 -4.38 17.41
N PHE A 13 20.82 -5.45 16.85
CA PHE A 13 20.12 -6.66 16.45
C PHE A 13 20.38 -7.85 17.38
N LYS A 14 21.00 -7.62 18.54
CA LYS A 14 21.15 -8.65 19.57
C LYS A 14 19.94 -8.63 20.49
N PHE A 15 19.08 -9.63 20.32
CA PHE A 15 17.95 -9.87 21.20
C PHE A 15 18.38 -10.62 22.48
N ASP A 16 19.46 -10.19 23.12
CA ASP A 16 19.96 -10.80 24.37
C ASP A 16 18.92 -10.73 25.50
N ASN A 17 17.95 -9.81 25.35
CA ASN A 17 16.78 -9.65 26.20
C ASN A 17 15.73 -10.78 26.07
N LEU A 18 15.78 -11.58 24.99
CA LEU A 18 14.83 -12.66 24.73
C LEU A 18 15.47 -14.01 25.02
N GLU A 19 14.69 -14.94 25.58
CA GLU A 19 15.15 -16.29 25.87
C GLU A 19 15.53 -17.04 24.56
N PRO A 20 16.59 -17.88 24.54
CA PRO A 20 17.04 -18.57 23.32
C PRO A 20 15.94 -19.41 22.64
N ARG A 21 15.02 -19.96 23.43
CA ARG A 21 13.86 -20.70 22.95
C ARG A 21 12.87 -19.82 22.17
N VAL A 22 12.65 -18.58 22.63
CA VAL A 22 11.80 -17.60 21.96
C VAL A 22 12.45 -17.14 20.67
N GLN A 23 13.76 -16.86 20.68
CA GLN A 23 14.50 -16.47 19.47
C GLN A 23 14.42 -17.54 18.37
N THR A 24 14.60 -18.82 18.73
CA THR A 24 14.50 -19.94 17.78
C THR A 24 13.09 -20.07 17.21
N HIS A 25 12.07 -19.89 18.04
CA HIS A 25 10.67 -19.89 17.62
C HIS A 25 10.37 -18.75 16.66
N LEU A 26 10.75 -17.51 17.01
CA LEU A 26 10.60 -16.34 16.15
C LEU A 26 11.32 -16.51 14.82
N LYS A 27 12.52 -17.09 14.80
CA LYS A 27 13.22 -17.40 13.55
C LYS A 27 12.37 -18.30 12.65
N ASN A 28 11.74 -19.34 13.20
CA ASN A 28 10.86 -20.22 12.44
C ASN A 28 9.60 -19.46 11.97
N VAL A 29 8.98 -18.65 12.83
CA VAL A 29 7.82 -17.82 12.47
C VAL A 29 8.15 -16.88 11.31
N TYR A 30 9.19 -16.07 11.41
CA TYR A 30 9.56 -15.12 10.36
C TYR A 30 10.07 -15.82 9.09
N SER A 31 10.71 -16.98 9.20
CA SER A 31 11.10 -17.78 8.03
C SER A 31 9.88 -18.34 7.30
N THR A 32 8.90 -18.87 8.02
CA THR A 32 7.65 -19.38 7.45
C THR A 32 6.82 -18.25 6.86
N LEU A 33 6.73 -17.11 7.55
CA LEU A 33 6.14 -15.88 7.01
C LEU A 33 6.79 -15.50 5.68
N GLY A 34 8.13 -15.49 5.60
CA GLY A 34 8.86 -15.19 4.36
C GLY A 34 8.49 -16.13 3.20
N VAL A 35 8.37 -17.43 3.45
CA VAL A 35 7.87 -18.40 2.46
C VAL A 35 6.44 -18.07 2.04
N GLY A 36 5.57 -17.74 3.00
CA GLY A 36 4.20 -17.32 2.73
C GLY A 36 4.12 -16.05 1.88
N MET A 37 5.00 -15.07 2.13
CA MET A 37 5.10 -13.85 1.34
C MET A 37 5.51 -14.12 -0.11
N LEU A 38 6.47 -15.02 -0.32
CA LEU A 38 6.87 -15.45 -1.67
C LEU A 38 5.74 -16.19 -2.37
N ALA A 39 5.02 -17.07 -1.66
CA ALA A 39 3.87 -17.78 -2.20
C ALA A 39 2.73 -16.82 -2.58
N ALA A 40 2.44 -15.82 -1.74
CA ALA A 40 1.47 -14.78 -2.06
C ALA A 40 1.89 -13.93 -3.26
N ALA A 41 3.17 -13.57 -3.37
CA ALA A 41 3.69 -12.86 -4.54
C ALA A 41 3.55 -13.72 -5.82
N ALA A 42 3.86 -15.02 -5.75
CA ALA A 42 3.65 -15.96 -6.85
C ALA A 42 2.17 -16.08 -7.22
N GLY A 43 1.26 -16.11 -6.24
CA GLY A 43 -0.18 -16.12 -6.48
C GLY A 43 -0.67 -14.86 -7.20
N GLY A 44 -0.23 -13.68 -6.73
CA GLY A 44 -0.51 -12.40 -7.40
C GLY A 44 0.02 -12.39 -8.83
N TYR A 45 1.25 -12.86 -9.05
CA TYR A 45 1.84 -12.99 -10.38
C TYR A 45 1.03 -13.93 -11.29
N VAL A 46 0.64 -15.11 -10.81
CA VAL A 46 -0.16 -16.07 -11.59
C VAL A 46 -1.47 -15.43 -12.05
N HIS A 47 -2.16 -14.66 -11.19
CA HIS A 47 -3.37 -13.93 -11.57
C HIS A 47 -3.14 -13.01 -12.78
N LEU A 48 -2.06 -12.22 -12.75
CA LEU A 48 -1.74 -11.27 -13.82
C LEU A 48 -1.53 -11.93 -15.19
N PHE A 49 -0.99 -13.16 -15.23
CA PHE A 49 -0.78 -13.89 -16.48
C PHE A 49 -2.03 -14.60 -16.97
N THR A 50 -2.81 -15.14 -16.03
CA THR A 50 -3.94 -16.00 -16.36
C THR A 50 -5.24 -15.23 -16.55
N ASN A 51 -5.27 -13.91 -16.25
CA ASN A 51 -6.46 -13.05 -16.32
C ASN A 51 -7.70 -13.74 -15.74
N ILE A 52 -7.54 -14.44 -14.61
CA ILE A 52 -8.65 -15.12 -13.95
C ILE A 52 -9.46 -14.04 -13.21
N MET A 53 -10.09 -13.14 -13.98
CA MET A 53 -10.94 -12.05 -13.52
C MET A 53 -12.07 -12.54 -12.60
N GLN A 54 -12.46 -13.83 -12.73
CA GLN A 54 -13.51 -14.45 -11.94
C GLN A 54 -12.98 -15.22 -10.69
N ALA A 55 -11.67 -15.34 -10.52
CA ALA A 55 -11.08 -16.08 -9.39
C ALA A 55 -11.05 -15.28 -8.10
N GLY A 56 -11.17 -13.94 -8.10
CA GLY A 56 -11.03 -13.16 -6.86
C GLY A 56 -11.92 -13.67 -5.72
N PHE A 57 -13.21 -13.95 -6.01
CA PHE A 57 -14.14 -14.49 -5.03
C PHE A 57 -13.88 -15.97 -4.69
N LEU A 58 -13.70 -16.82 -5.71
CA LEU A 58 -13.44 -18.26 -5.55
C LEU A 58 -12.15 -18.54 -4.76
N THR A 59 -11.09 -17.79 -5.03
CA THR A 59 -9.80 -17.91 -4.35
C THR A 59 -9.84 -17.35 -2.94
N THR A 60 -10.70 -16.37 -2.66
CA THR A 60 -10.98 -15.92 -1.29
C THR A 60 -11.67 -17.04 -0.49
N ILE A 61 -12.66 -17.71 -1.08
CA ILE A 61 -13.29 -18.88 -0.46
C ILE A 61 -12.27 -20.01 -0.26
N ALA A 62 -11.42 -20.28 -1.26
CA ALA A 62 -10.38 -21.29 -1.16
C ALA A 62 -9.37 -20.95 -0.04
N ALA A 63 -8.94 -19.69 0.07
CA ALA A 63 -8.07 -19.23 1.14
C ALA A 63 -8.73 -19.42 2.52
N LEU A 64 -10.00 -19.07 2.67
CA LEU A 64 -10.75 -19.31 3.91
C LEU A 64 -10.87 -20.81 4.23
N GLY A 65 -11.14 -21.65 3.23
CA GLY A 65 -11.18 -23.10 3.40
C GLY A 65 -9.85 -23.69 3.85
N LEU A 66 -8.74 -23.24 3.26
CA LEU A 66 -7.38 -23.64 3.65
C LEU A 66 -7.03 -23.16 5.06
N LEU A 67 -7.46 -21.95 5.43
CA LEU A 67 -7.27 -21.42 6.79
C LEU A 67 -8.04 -22.24 7.83
N ILE A 68 -9.30 -22.59 7.55
CA ILE A 68 -10.10 -23.47 8.40
C ILE A 68 -9.45 -24.86 8.50
N TRP A 69 -8.99 -25.41 7.38
CA TRP A 69 -8.31 -26.71 7.35
C TRP A 69 -7.00 -26.70 8.15
N LEU A 70 -6.24 -25.61 8.10
CA LEU A 70 -5.06 -25.44 8.93
C LEU A 70 -5.39 -25.42 10.43
N GLY A 71 -6.50 -24.76 10.81
CA GLY A 71 -6.98 -24.67 12.19
C GLY A 71 -7.53 -25.99 12.73
N THR A 72 -8.13 -26.84 11.89
CA THR A 72 -8.60 -28.18 12.30
C THR A 72 -7.49 -29.22 12.35
N THR A 73 -6.38 -28.98 11.62
CA THR A 73 -5.22 -29.87 11.63
C THR A 73 -4.41 -29.68 12.90
N ARG A 74 -4.38 -30.71 13.76
CA ARG A 74 -3.66 -30.68 15.05
C ARG A 74 -2.17 -30.40 14.86
N HIS A 75 -1.64 -29.52 15.72
CA HIS A 75 -0.20 -29.28 15.85
C HIS A 75 0.49 -30.57 16.36
N SER A 76 1.30 -31.18 15.50
CA SER A 76 2.14 -32.34 15.79
C SER A 76 3.30 -32.39 14.81
N LYS A 77 4.41 -33.03 15.19
CA LYS A 77 5.59 -33.19 14.33
C LYS A 77 5.28 -33.90 13.02
N GLU A 78 4.35 -34.86 13.03
CA GLU A 78 3.94 -35.62 11.85
C GLU A 78 3.17 -34.76 10.84
N ASN A 79 2.31 -33.87 11.35
CA ASN A 79 1.48 -32.99 10.52
C ASN A 79 2.21 -31.72 10.07
N LEU A 80 3.45 -31.51 10.51
CA LEU A 80 4.19 -30.27 10.28
C LEU A 80 4.31 -29.94 8.79
N SER A 81 4.72 -30.91 7.98
CA SER A 81 4.88 -30.75 6.52
C SER A 81 3.54 -30.40 5.86
N THR A 82 2.49 -31.12 6.22
CA THR A 82 1.12 -30.87 5.74
C THR A 82 0.65 -29.48 6.12
N ARG A 83 0.89 -29.01 7.35
CA ARG A 83 0.49 -27.68 7.81
C ARG A 83 1.26 -26.57 7.09
N VAL A 84 2.55 -26.76 6.82
CA VAL A 84 3.34 -25.82 5.99
C VAL A 84 2.80 -25.78 4.56
N ALA A 85 2.42 -26.92 3.98
CA ALA A 85 1.82 -26.98 2.65
C ALA A 85 0.46 -26.26 2.61
N ILE A 86 -0.42 -26.49 3.60
CA ILE A 86 -1.71 -25.80 3.71
C ILE A 86 -1.51 -24.29 3.89
N PHE A 87 -0.59 -23.86 4.76
CA PHE A 87 -0.24 -22.45 4.94
C PHE A 87 0.28 -21.81 3.64
N THR A 88 1.14 -22.52 2.91
CA THR A 88 1.67 -22.05 1.62
C THR A 88 0.55 -21.93 0.58
N GLY A 89 -0.38 -22.90 0.52
CA GLY A 89 -1.56 -22.80 -0.32
C GLY A 89 -2.46 -21.62 0.06
N PHE A 90 -2.69 -21.42 1.37
CA PHE A 90 -3.50 -20.32 1.90
C PHE A 90 -2.92 -18.95 1.49
N THR A 91 -1.61 -18.77 1.66
CA THR A 91 -0.92 -17.53 1.31
C THR A 91 -0.88 -17.31 -0.20
N PHE A 92 -0.67 -18.37 -1.00
CA PHE A 92 -0.79 -18.33 -2.46
C PHE A 92 -2.20 -17.88 -2.91
N CYS A 93 -3.26 -18.53 -2.41
CA CYS A 93 -4.65 -18.15 -2.73
C CYS A 93 -4.97 -16.72 -2.27
N SER A 94 -4.43 -16.28 -1.14
CA SER A 94 -4.56 -14.89 -0.66
C SER A 94 -3.88 -13.91 -1.62
N GLY A 95 -2.74 -14.28 -2.19
CA GLY A 95 -2.06 -13.54 -3.25
C GLY A 95 -2.89 -13.43 -4.53
N VAL A 96 -3.48 -14.54 -5.00
CA VAL A 96 -4.39 -14.53 -6.16
C VAL A 96 -5.64 -13.67 -5.90
N SER A 97 -6.18 -13.69 -4.67
CA SER A 97 -7.32 -12.86 -4.25
C SER A 97 -7.03 -11.35 -4.34
N LEU A 98 -5.76 -10.93 -4.21
CA LEU A 98 -5.36 -9.54 -4.44
C LEU A 98 -5.30 -9.17 -5.93
N GLY A 99 -5.39 -10.14 -6.83
CA GLY A 99 -5.29 -9.99 -8.29
C GLY A 99 -6.07 -8.81 -8.86
N PRO A 100 -7.40 -8.68 -8.63
CA PRO A 100 -8.17 -7.54 -9.12
C PRO A 100 -7.68 -6.19 -8.62
N LEU A 101 -7.12 -6.12 -7.41
CA LEU A 101 -6.53 -4.89 -6.89
C LEU A 101 -5.18 -4.59 -7.57
N LEU A 102 -4.38 -5.62 -7.88
CA LEU A 102 -3.15 -5.47 -8.65
C LEU A 102 -3.44 -5.00 -10.08
N ASP A 103 -4.49 -5.54 -10.73
CA ASP A 103 -4.93 -5.11 -12.06
C ASP A 103 -5.26 -3.60 -12.07
N LEU A 104 -6.01 -3.14 -11.06
CA LEU A 104 -6.33 -1.72 -10.90
C LEU A 104 -5.07 -0.86 -10.68
N ALA A 105 -4.11 -1.34 -9.89
CA ALA A 105 -2.86 -0.63 -9.67
C ALA A 105 -2.01 -0.54 -10.94
N ILE A 106 -1.95 -1.61 -11.74
CA ILE A 106 -1.22 -1.64 -13.03
C ILE A 106 -1.84 -0.69 -14.05
N MET A 107 -3.17 -0.58 -14.07
CA MET A 107 -3.87 0.37 -14.95
C MET A 107 -3.55 1.83 -14.61
N ILE A 108 -3.25 2.14 -13.33
CA ILE A 108 -2.85 3.47 -12.90
C ILE A 108 -1.36 3.67 -13.17
N GLU A 109 -0.51 2.90 -12.50
CA GLU A 109 0.94 2.97 -12.63
C GLU A 109 1.56 1.67 -12.07
N PRO A 110 2.24 0.83 -12.88
CA PRO A 110 2.79 -0.45 -12.42
C PRO A 110 3.82 -0.34 -11.30
N SER A 111 4.51 0.80 -11.19
CA SER A 111 5.54 1.05 -10.18
C SER A 111 4.98 1.16 -8.74
N ILE A 112 3.66 1.29 -8.59
CA ILE A 112 2.99 1.38 -7.28
C ILE A 112 3.12 0.06 -6.51
N ILE A 113 3.00 -1.08 -7.19
CA ILE A 113 3.00 -2.40 -6.53
C ILE A 113 4.29 -2.64 -5.74
N PRO A 114 5.50 -2.56 -6.34
CA PRO A 114 6.74 -2.73 -5.60
C PRO A 114 6.94 -1.63 -4.55
N THR A 115 6.49 -0.40 -4.80
CA THR A 115 6.57 0.70 -3.83
C THR A 115 5.72 0.43 -2.58
N ALA A 116 4.49 -0.06 -2.77
CA ALA A 116 3.59 -0.46 -1.70
C ALA A 116 4.20 -1.63 -0.90
N LEU A 117 4.75 -2.63 -1.59
CA LEU A 117 5.37 -3.79 -0.95
C LEU A 117 6.57 -3.39 -0.08
N LEU A 118 7.46 -2.55 -0.60
CA LEU A 118 8.60 -2.02 0.16
C LEU A 118 8.15 -1.18 1.34
N GLY A 119 7.15 -0.31 1.15
CA GLY A 119 6.56 0.47 2.23
C GLY A 119 5.98 -0.41 3.34
N THR A 120 5.24 -1.45 2.98
CA THR A 120 4.71 -2.44 3.93
C THR A 120 5.82 -3.18 4.65
N ALA A 121 6.87 -3.62 3.94
CA ALA A 121 8.00 -4.31 4.56
C ALA A 121 8.71 -3.42 5.59
N VAL A 122 8.95 -2.15 5.27
CA VAL A 122 9.56 -1.19 6.21
C VAL A 122 8.68 -0.97 7.44
N ILE A 123 7.38 -0.75 7.25
CA ILE A 123 6.41 -0.61 8.35
C ILE A 123 6.45 -1.86 9.23
N PHE A 124 6.25 -3.03 8.62
CA PHE A 124 6.17 -4.30 9.32
C PHE A 124 7.44 -4.58 10.13
N ILE A 125 8.63 -4.44 9.51
CA ILE A 125 9.91 -4.62 10.20
C ILE A 125 10.08 -3.62 11.36
N CYS A 126 9.73 -2.35 11.15
CA CYS A 126 9.86 -1.33 12.18
C CYS A 126 8.97 -1.62 13.40
N PHE A 127 7.71 -1.97 13.17
CA PHE A 127 6.77 -2.29 14.25
C PHE A 127 7.09 -3.63 14.91
N SER A 128 7.43 -4.68 14.16
CA SER A 128 7.89 -5.95 14.72
C SER A 128 9.14 -5.76 15.57
N LEU A 129 10.12 -4.97 15.12
CA LEU A 129 11.33 -4.70 15.90
C LEU A 129 11.01 -3.90 17.17
N ALA A 130 10.15 -2.89 17.09
CA ALA A 130 9.70 -2.13 18.25
C ALA A 130 9.01 -3.03 19.29
N ALA A 131 8.22 -4.02 18.86
CA ALA A 131 7.61 -5.01 19.74
C ALA A 131 8.65 -5.92 20.42
N LEU A 132 9.65 -6.39 19.67
CA LEU A 132 10.71 -7.27 20.19
C LEU A 132 11.70 -6.57 21.11
N LEU A 133 11.96 -5.28 20.89
CA LEU A 133 12.81 -4.46 21.77
C LEU A 133 12.09 -4.07 23.06
N ASN A 134 10.76 -3.98 23.04
CA ASN A 134 9.99 -3.72 24.23
C ASN A 134 9.77 -4.99 25.05
N ASN A 135 10.54 -5.13 26.12
CA ASN A 135 10.45 -6.29 27.02
C ASN A 135 9.22 -6.25 27.95
N GLN A 136 8.59 -5.09 28.10
CA GLN A 136 7.36 -4.95 28.88
C GLN A 136 6.19 -5.44 28.02
N ARG A 137 5.29 -6.23 28.61
CA ARG A 137 4.05 -6.75 27.98
C ARG A 137 3.02 -5.65 27.64
N SER A 138 3.49 -4.44 27.38
CA SER A 138 2.69 -3.23 27.29
C SER A 138 1.71 -3.26 26.12
N PHE A 139 2.08 -3.86 24.98
CA PHE A 139 1.18 -3.94 23.82
C PHE A 139 0.08 -4.99 24.02
N LEU A 140 0.27 -6.00 24.87
CA LEU A 140 -0.78 -6.99 25.17
C LEU A 140 -2.00 -6.38 25.87
N TYR A 141 -1.80 -5.32 26.67
CA TYR A 141 -2.92 -4.60 27.29
C TYR A 141 -3.82 -3.89 26.27
N MET A 142 -3.33 -3.65 25.06
CA MET A 142 -4.10 -3.05 23.97
C MET A 142 -4.97 -4.07 23.21
N GLY A 143 -4.83 -5.38 23.48
CA GLY A 143 -5.52 -6.42 22.72
C GLY A 143 -7.05 -6.26 22.69
N GLY A 144 -7.65 -5.90 23.83
CA GLY A 144 -9.09 -5.62 23.90
C GLY A 144 -9.52 -4.46 22.97
N PHE A 145 -8.76 -3.37 22.99
CA PHE A 145 -9.01 -2.21 22.12
C PHE A 145 -8.84 -2.58 20.63
N LEU A 146 -7.77 -3.30 20.28
CA LEU A 146 -7.50 -3.74 18.90
C LEU A 146 -8.61 -4.64 18.36
N MET A 147 -9.08 -5.61 19.16
CA MET A 147 -10.18 -6.50 18.74
C MET A 147 -11.50 -5.74 18.56
N SER A 148 -11.81 -4.78 19.44
CA SER A 148 -12.97 -3.89 19.27
C SER A 148 -12.84 -3.02 18.02
N ALA A 149 -11.65 -2.47 17.77
CA ALA A 149 -11.37 -1.64 16.60
C ALA A 149 -11.47 -2.44 15.29
N LEU A 150 -10.97 -3.68 15.26
CA LEU A 150 -11.13 -4.59 14.12
C LEU A 150 -12.61 -4.90 13.86
N SER A 151 -13.38 -5.17 14.90
CA SER A 151 -14.83 -5.40 14.80
C SER A 151 -15.54 -4.17 14.20
N TRP A 152 -15.14 -2.97 14.61
CA TRP A 152 -15.65 -1.72 14.04
C TRP A 152 -15.29 -1.56 12.56
N LEU A 153 -14.06 -1.88 12.16
CA LEU A 153 -13.66 -1.88 10.75
C LEU A 153 -14.49 -2.86 9.90
N LEU A 154 -14.82 -4.03 10.45
CA LEU A 154 -15.70 -4.99 9.77
C LEU A 154 -17.10 -4.43 9.59
N ILE A 155 -17.69 -3.84 10.64
CA ILE A 155 -19.02 -3.20 10.56
C ILE A 155 -19.01 -2.05 9.55
N LEU A 156 -17.98 -1.20 9.56
CA LEU A 156 -17.83 -0.13 8.57
C LEU A 156 -17.70 -0.66 7.15
N SER A 157 -16.92 -1.74 6.96
CA SER A 157 -16.75 -2.37 5.64
C SER A 157 -18.08 -2.92 5.11
N LEU A 158 -18.82 -3.65 5.95
CA LEU A 158 -20.14 -4.20 5.61
C LEU A 158 -21.16 -3.09 5.37
N GLY A 159 -21.22 -2.09 6.24
CA GLY A 159 -22.09 -0.93 6.08
C GLY A 159 -21.81 -0.19 4.77
N ASN A 160 -20.53 -0.04 4.40
CA ASN A 160 -20.16 0.65 3.17
C ASN A 160 -20.62 -0.08 1.89
N ILE A 161 -20.88 -1.39 1.94
CA ILE A 161 -21.50 -2.12 0.82
C ILE A 161 -22.92 -1.62 0.55
N PHE A 162 -23.67 -1.25 1.59
CA PHE A 162 -25.04 -0.74 1.46
C PHE A 162 -25.09 0.76 1.16
N PHE A 163 -24.20 1.56 1.78
CA PHE A 163 -24.21 3.02 1.64
C PHE A 163 -23.37 3.55 0.46
N GLY A 164 -22.33 2.83 0.03
CA GLY A 164 -21.45 3.26 -1.06
C GLY A 164 -20.71 4.58 -0.84
N SER A 165 -20.43 4.95 0.43
CA SER A 165 -19.88 6.26 0.77
C SER A 165 -18.36 6.30 0.61
N ARG A 166 -17.86 7.22 -0.22
CA ARG A 166 -16.41 7.48 -0.39
C ARG A 166 -15.73 7.87 0.93
N LEU A 167 -16.44 8.60 1.79
CA LEU A 167 -15.92 9.05 3.08
C LEU A 167 -15.74 7.86 4.03
N LEU A 168 -16.73 6.97 4.12
CA LEU A 168 -16.62 5.76 4.95
C LEU A 168 -15.50 4.83 4.46
N PHE A 169 -15.34 4.70 3.14
CA PHE A 169 -14.24 3.96 2.55
C PHE A 169 -12.88 4.55 2.96
N ASP A 170 -12.72 5.88 2.93
CA ASP A 170 -11.47 6.54 3.28
C ASP A 170 -11.15 6.44 4.76
N ILE A 171 -12.14 6.64 5.63
CA ILE A 171 -11.98 6.38 7.06
C ILE A 171 -11.53 4.94 7.28
N ASN A 172 -12.23 3.96 6.69
CA ASN A 172 -11.86 2.55 6.85
C ASN A 172 -10.42 2.32 6.37
N LEU A 173 -10.03 2.91 5.24
CA LEU A 173 -8.72 2.74 4.63
C LEU A 173 -7.59 3.23 5.55
N TYR A 174 -7.64 4.49 5.98
CA TYR A 174 -6.58 5.11 6.80
C TYR A 174 -6.59 4.63 8.25
N VAL A 175 -7.76 4.57 8.90
CA VAL A 175 -7.87 4.09 10.28
C VAL A 175 -7.52 2.60 10.34
N GLY A 176 -7.96 1.83 9.34
CA GLY A 176 -7.59 0.43 9.23
C GLY A 176 -6.08 0.23 9.05
N LEU A 177 -5.41 1.05 8.25
CA LEU A 177 -3.95 0.96 8.10
C LEU A 177 -3.26 1.15 9.46
N PHE A 178 -3.67 2.18 10.21
CA PHE A 178 -3.13 2.42 11.56
C PHE A 178 -3.39 1.24 12.51
N ILE A 179 -4.59 0.68 12.49
CA ILE A 179 -4.97 -0.47 13.32
C ILE A 179 -4.12 -1.70 12.98
N PHE A 180 -3.92 -2.02 11.70
CA PHE A 180 -3.08 -3.17 11.33
C PHE A 180 -1.60 -2.95 11.67
N CYS A 181 -1.08 -1.72 11.60
CA CYS A 181 0.25 -1.42 12.16
C CYS A 181 0.31 -1.69 13.67
N ALA A 182 -0.75 -1.38 14.42
CA ALA A 182 -0.84 -1.71 15.83
C ALA A 182 -0.98 -3.23 16.09
N PHE A 183 -1.67 -3.97 15.21
CA PHE A 183 -1.72 -5.43 15.28
C PHE A 183 -0.32 -6.05 15.11
N VAL A 184 0.53 -5.54 14.21
CA VAL A 184 1.91 -6.04 14.11
C VAL A 184 2.66 -5.95 15.45
N LEU A 185 2.47 -4.86 16.21
CA LEU A 185 3.04 -4.72 17.55
C LEU A 185 2.46 -5.76 18.51
N TYR A 186 1.13 -5.86 18.54
CA TYR A 186 0.39 -6.74 19.43
C TYR A 186 0.69 -8.22 19.16
N ASP A 187 0.57 -8.66 17.91
CA ASP A 187 0.78 -10.04 17.49
C ASP A 187 2.24 -10.46 17.67
N THR A 188 3.20 -9.58 17.36
CA THR A 188 4.62 -9.88 17.64
C THR A 188 4.86 -10.11 19.14
N GLN A 189 4.30 -9.27 20.02
CA GLN A 189 4.39 -9.50 21.48
C GLN A 189 3.60 -10.73 21.94
N LEU A 190 2.44 -10.99 21.33
CA LEU A 190 1.60 -12.13 21.66
C LEU A 190 2.30 -13.44 21.31
N ILE A 191 3.02 -13.51 20.19
CA ILE A 191 3.81 -14.68 19.79
C ILE A 191 4.92 -14.96 20.81
N VAL A 192 5.62 -13.92 21.27
CA VAL A 192 6.63 -14.05 22.33
C VAL A 192 6.02 -14.63 23.60
N GLU A 193 4.88 -14.10 24.01
CA GLU A 193 4.22 -14.50 25.26
C GLU A 193 3.58 -15.89 25.17
N LYS A 194 2.88 -16.21 24.07
CA LYS A 194 2.38 -17.56 23.79
C LYS A 194 3.52 -18.57 23.83
N ARG A 195 4.69 -18.21 23.27
CA ARG A 195 5.85 -19.09 23.32
C ARG A 195 6.38 -19.30 24.74
N ARG A 196 6.39 -18.26 25.57
CA ARG A 196 6.73 -18.38 27.00
C ARG A 196 5.76 -19.25 27.78
N GLN A 197 4.49 -19.27 27.36
CA GLN A 197 3.43 -20.12 27.93
C GLN A 197 3.46 -21.57 27.41
N GLY A 198 4.37 -21.88 26.48
CA GLY A 198 4.61 -23.24 26.00
C GLY A 198 4.09 -23.54 24.60
N ASP A 199 3.39 -22.59 23.96
CA ASP A 199 2.89 -22.74 22.59
C ASP A 199 4.06 -22.82 21.59
N ASP A 200 4.15 -23.88 20.80
CA ASP A 200 5.18 -24.12 19.79
C ASP A 200 4.66 -24.03 18.35
N ASP A 201 3.42 -23.55 18.15
CA ASP A 201 2.80 -23.47 16.84
C ASP A 201 3.27 -22.28 16.00
N TYR A 202 4.51 -22.31 15.52
CA TYR A 202 5.06 -21.24 14.70
C TYR A 202 4.30 -21.03 13.38
N ILE A 203 3.57 -22.03 12.87
CA ILE A 203 2.80 -21.92 11.63
C ILE A 203 1.58 -21.04 11.86
N TRP A 204 0.83 -21.27 12.95
CA TRP A 204 -0.31 -20.41 13.29
C TRP A 204 0.14 -18.98 13.60
N HIS A 205 1.23 -18.82 14.34
CA HIS A 205 1.83 -17.50 14.56
C HIS A 205 2.25 -16.80 13.26
N SER A 206 2.66 -17.55 12.24
CA SER A 206 2.96 -17.00 10.91
C SER A 206 1.71 -16.56 10.16
N VAL A 207 0.56 -17.21 10.39
CA VAL A 207 -0.73 -16.80 9.84
C VAL A 207 -1.12 -15.43 10.39
N ASP A 208 -1.05 -15.24 11.71
CA ASP A 208 -1.39 -13.98 12.38
C ASP A 208 -0.59 -12.82 11.74
N LEU A 209 0.74 -12.95 11.68
CA LEU A 209 1.62 -11.96 11.05
C LEU A 209 1.40 -11.78 9.55
N PHE A 210 1.06 -12.85 8.82
CA PHE A 210 0.76 -12.77 7.39
C PHE A 210 -0.51 -11.97 7.14
N LEU A 211 -1.54 -12.15 7.97
CA LEU A 211 -2.79 -11.41 7.89
C LEU A 211 -2.57 -9.92 8.16
N ASP A 212 -1.71 -9.57 9.12
CA ASP A 212 -1.34 -8.18 9.32
C ASP A 212 -0.62 -7.58 8.11
N PHE A 213 0.38 -8.30 7.60
CA PHE A 213 1.16 -7.85 6.45
C PHE A 213 0.29 -7.62 5.21
N ILE A 214 -0.54 -8.61 4.83
CA ILE A 214 -1.37 -8.56 3.63
C ILE A 214 -2.41 -7.43 3.72
N ASN A 215 -2.91 -7.13 4.93
CA ASN A 215 -3.85 -6.03 5.14
C ASN A 215 -3.18 -4.65 5.07
N ILE A 216 -1.96 -4.50 5.62
CA ILE A 216 -1.16 -3.28 5.45
C ILE A 216 -0.84 -3.07 3.97
N PHE A 217 -0.39 -4.12 3.26
CA PHE A 217 -0.10 -4.07 1.83
C PHE A 217 -1.30 -3.63 1.00
N ARG A 218 -2.46 -4.30 1.18
CA ARG A 218 -3.70 -3.96 0.49
C ARG A 218 -4.05 -2.47 0.67
N ARG A 219 -3.96 -1.97 1.90
CA ARG A 219 -4.33 -0.59 2.24
C ARG A 219 -3.32 0.41 1.68
N LEU A 220 -2.03 0.16 1.82
CA LEU A 220 -0.99 1.01 1.22
C LEU A 220 -1.10 1.07 -0.30
N LEU A 221 -1.34 -0.07 -0.95
CA LEU A 221 -1.54 -0.13 -2.39
C LEU A 221 -2.71 0.75 -2.82
N ILE A 222 -3.87 0.66 -2.16
CA ILE A 222 -5.03 1.52 -2.45
C ILE A 222 -4.70 3.00 -2.20
N ILE A 223 -4.02 3.34 -1.11
CA ILE A 223 -3.65 4.73 -0.77
C ILE A 223 -2.74 5.32 -1.85
N LEU A 224 -1.70 4.60 -2.25
CA LEU A 224 -0.75 5.07 -3.27
C LEU A 224 -1.42 5.21 -4.64
N SER A 225 -2.26 4.25 -5.02
CA SER A 225 -3.08 4.33 -6.23
C SER A 225 -3.95 5.58 -6.25
N LYS A 226 -4.68 5.86 -5.16
CA LYS A 226 -5.51 7.05 -5.04
C LYS A 226 -4.70 8.35 -5.15
N LYS A 227 -3.56 8.42 -4.45
CA LYS A 227 -2.71 9.62 -4.43
C LYS A 227 -2.17 9.95 -5.82
N LEU A 228 -1.77 8.95 -6.60
CA LEU A 228 -1.27 9.15 -7.95
C LEU A 228 -2.37 9.62 -8.91
N THR A 229 -3.55 9.00 -8.87
CA THR A 229 -4.69 9.45 -9.68
C THR A 229 -5.07 10.90 -9.39
N THR A 230 -5.04 11.34 -8.13
CA THR A 230 -5.27 12.76 -7.77
C THR A 230 -4.16 13.66 -8.31
N SER A 231 -2.90 13.28 -8.13
CA SER A 231 -1.76 14.07 -8.60
C SER A 231 -1.72 14.27 -10.12
N GLU A 232 -2.09 13.24 -10.89
CA GLU A 232 -2.20 13.36 -12.35
C GLU A 232 -3.33 14.31 -12.77
N GLY A 233 -4.46 14.27 -12.06
CA GLY A 233 -5.58 15.20 -12.25
C GLY A 233 -5.14 16.64 -12.04
N ASP A 234 -4.48 16.93 -10.92
CA ASP A 234 -3.99 18.27 -10.59
C ASP A 234 -2.96 18.78 -11.62
N MET A 235 -2.08 17.90 -12.11
CA MET A 235 -1.13 18.26 -13.15
C MET A 235 -1.82 18.60 -14.47
N LYS A 236 -2.83 17.83 -14.88
CA LYS A 236 -3.63 18.12 -16.08
C LYS A 236 -4.34 19.46 -15.97
N ILE A 237 -4.93 19.78 -14.82
CA ILE A 237 -5.58 21.08 -14.58
C ILE A 237 -4.57 22.24 -14.62
N ARG A 238 -3.40 22.08 -13.99
CA ARG A 238 -2.33 23.10 -14.05
C ARG A 238 -1.81 23.31 -15.48
N ASN A 239 -1.65 22.25 -16.25
CA ASN A 239 -1.21 22.32 -17.64
C ASN A 239 -2.28 22.93 -18.55
N ALA A 240 -3.56 22.67 -18.31
CA ALA A 240 -4.67 23.33 -19.02
C ALA A 240 -4.71 24.83 -18.71
N PHE A 241 -4.63 25.22 -17.44
CA PHE A 241 -4.63 26.64 -17.04
C PHE A 241 -3.43 27.42 -17.58
N THR A 242 -2.23 26.82 -17.57
CA THR A 242 -1.05 27.45 -18.18
C THR A 242 -1.20 27.56 -19.69
N SER A 243 -1.65 26.50 -20.37
CA SER A 243 -1.87 26.53 -21.83
C SER A 243 -2.90 27.58 -22.26
N ASP A 244 -4.05 27.67 -21.58
CA ASP A 244 -5.09 28.67 -21.85
C ASP A 244 -4.60 30.09 -21.54
N GLY A 245 -3.84 30.27 -20.46
CA GLY A 245 -3.22 31.56 -20.11
C GLY A 245 -2.20 32.02 -21.14
N TYR A 246 -1.39 31.10 -21.69
CA TYR A 246 -0.46 31.38 -22.78
C TYR A 246 -1.17 31.67 -24.10
N LEU A 247 -2.21 30.90 -24.45
CA LEU A 247 -3.01 31.09 -25.66
C LEU A 247 -3.75 32.43 -25.63
N SER A 248 -4.41 32.77 -24.51
CA SER A 248 -5.10 34.05 -24.34
C SER A 248 -4.15 35.25 -24.40
N SER A 249 -2.96 35.12 -23.79
CA SER A 249 -1.92 36.17 -23.87
C SER A 249 -1.37 36.33 -25.29
N ALA A 250 -1.15 35.22 -26.00
CA ALA A 250 -0.67 35.22 -27.38
C ALA A 250 -1.71 35.81 -28.36
N GLU A 251 -3.01 35.50 -28.18
CA GLU A 251 -4.11 36.07 -28.96
C GLU A 251 -4.29 37.56 -28.71
N SER A 252 -4.15 38.00 -27.45
CA SER A 252 -4.15 39.42 -27.08
C SER A 252 -3.02 40.17 -27.77
N LEU A 253 -1.78 39.67 -27.66
CA LEU A 253 -0.60 40.24 -28.32
C LEU A 253 -0.73 40.26 -29.86
N ALA A 254 -1.24 39.19 -30.46
CA ALA A 254 -1.48 39.13 -31.90
C ALA A 254 -2.54 40.15 -32.35
N SER A 255 -3.60 40.32 -31.56
CA SER A 255 -4.65 41.31 -31.81
C SER A 255 -4.14 42.74 -31.69
N THR A 256 -3.33 43.06 -30.67
CA THR A 256 -2.70 44.38 -30.52
C THR A 256 -1.75 44.70 -31.67
N LYS A 257 -0.95 43.72 -32.13
CA LYS A 257 -0.05 43.90 -33.29
C LYS A 257 -0.82 44.14 -34.59
N ARG A 258 -1.92 43.42 -34.82
CA ARG A 258 -2.80 43.60 -35.99
C ARG A 258 -3.45 44.98 -35.99
N LEU A 259 -3.95 45.43 -34.84
CA LEU A 259 -4.54 46.77 -34.67
C LEU A 259 -3.51 47.88 -34.91
N GLY A 260 -2.30 47.76 -34.35
CA GLY A 260 -1.22 48.73 -34.57
C GLY A 260 -0.76 48.83 -36.02
N THR A 261 -0.71 47.71 -36.74
CA THR A 261 -0.33 47.69 -38.16
C THR A 261 -1.40 48.34 -39.04
N ARG A 262 -2.68 48.06 -38.75
CA ARG A 262 -3.82 48.63 -39.49
C ARG A 262 -3.93 50.14 -39.30
N SER A 263 -3.69 50.63 -38.09
CA SER A 263 -3.63 52.07 -37.78
C SER A 263 -2.50 52.79 -38.54
N ARG A 264 -1.30 52.22 -38.61
CA ARG A 264 -0.17 52.82 -39.36
C ARG A 264 -0.44 52.91 -40.86
N ILE A 265 -1.06 51.89 -41.44
CA ILE A 265 -1.43 51.87 -42.86
C ILE A 265 -2.50 52.93 -43.15
N GLN A 266 -3.49 53.07 -42.27
CA GLN A 266 -4.55 54.08 -42.44
C GLN A 266 -4.01 55.50 -42.32
N ASN A 267 -3.06 55.74 -41.40
CA ASN A 267 -2.40 57.04 -41.26
C ASN A 267 -1.45 57.35 -42.44
N SER A 268 -0.75 56.37 -43.01
CA SER A 268 0.08 56.61 -44.20
C SER A 268 -0.77 56.91 -45.43
N LEU A 269 -1.89 56.19 -45.61
CA LEU A 269 -2.85 56.45 -46.67
C LEU A 269 -3.47 57.85 -46.57
N SER A 270 -3.92 58.27 -45.38
CA SER A 270 -4.50 59.60 -45.18
C SER A 270 -3.47 60.72 -45.42
N THR A 271 -2.23 60.54 -44.97
CA THR A 271 -1.14 61.51 -45.19
C THR A 271 -0.81 61.65 -46.68
N ASN A 272 -0.71 60.53 -47.41
CA ASN A 272 -0.46 60.54 -48.85
C ASN A 272 -1.62 61.18 -49.63
N LEU A 273 -2.87 60.95 -49.21
CA LEU A 273 -4.05 61.53 -49.85
C LEU A 273 -4.15 63.06 -49.63
N GLN A 274 -3.73 63.55 -48.46
CA GLN A 274 -3.63 64.99 -48.23
C GLN A 274 -2.51 65.62 -49.07
N MET A 275 -1.33 65.01 -49.14
CA MET A 275 -0.23 65.50 -50.00
C MET A 275 -0.60 65.53 -51.49
N ALA A 276 -1.42 64.60 -51.95
CA ALA A 276 -1.92 64.59 -53.33
C ALA A 276 -2.89 65.76 -53.62
N LYS A 277 -3.76 66.12 -52.66
CA LYS A 277 -4.69 67.25 -52.79
C LYS A 277 -3.99 68.61 -52.78
N THR A 278 -2.90 68.77 -52.02
CA THR A 278 -2.13 70.03 -51.97
C THR A 278 -1.30 70.29 -53.23
N LYS A 279 -1.08 69.28 -54.08
CA LYS A 279 -0.36 69.44 -55.37
C LYS A 279 -1.26 69.82 -56.55
N GLN A 280 -2.58 69.89 -56.35
CA GLN A 280 -3.57 70.23 -57.39
C GLN A 280 -4.27 71.58 -57.18
N ALA A 281 -3.85 72.35 -56.17
CA ALA A 281 -4.26 73.73 -55.91
C ALA A 281 -3.07 74.67 -56.15
#